data_AF-A0AAD3NDH9-F1
#
_entry.id   AF-A0AAD3NDH9-F1
#
_cell.length_a   1.000
_cell.length_b   1.000
_cell.length_c   1.000
_cell.angle_alpha   90.00
_cell.angle_beta   90.00
_cell.angle_gamma   90.00
#
_symmetry.space_group_name_H-M   'P 1'
#
loop_
_entity.id
_entity.type
_entity.pdbx_description
1 polymer ?
#
loop_
_entity_poly.entity_id
_entity_poly.type
_entity_poly.pdbx_seq_one_letter_code
_entity_poly.pdbx_strand_id
1 'polypeptide(L)'
;LYYHGEPISVNVHVTNNSTKTVKRVKISVRQYADICLFSTAQYKCPVAQLEADDQVSSSSTFCKVYTLTPTLDKNREKRGLALDGKLKHEDTNLASSTIVKDVTNKEVLGILVSYRVKVKLVVSRGGDVSVELPFILMHPKPVEPPVSRPQSAVPEMDPPIDTNLIEFDTNISQDDDFVFEDFARLRLKGAVDDKDEDC
;
A
#
# COMPACT_ATOMS: atom_id res chain seq x y z
N LEU A 1 -6.17 -4.94 -8.50
CA LEU A 1 -5.50 -5.10 -7.19
C LEU A 1 -4.01 -5.01 -7.45
N TYR A 2 -3.24 -4.33 -6.61
CA TYR A 2 -1.78 -4.23 -6.73
C TYR A 2 -1.13 -4.40 -5.35
N TYR A 3 0.10 -4.91 -5.34
CA TYR A 3 0.89 -5.07 -4.13
C TYR A 3 1.90 -3.94 -3.93
N HIS A 4 2.34 -3.71 -2.69
CA HIS A 4 3.44 -2.80 -2.41
C HIS A 4 4.71 -3.21 -3.16
N GLY A 5 5.39 -2.22 -3.76
CA GLY A 5 6.56 -2.46 -4.61
C GLY A 5 6.24 -2.96 -6.03
N GLU A 6 4.99 -3.34 -6.32
CA GLU A 6 4.60 -3.83 -7.65
C GLU A 6 4.42 -2.66 -8.65
N PRO A 7 4.97 -2.76 -9.88
CA PRO A 7 4.77 -1.76 -10.91
C PRO A 7 3.33 -1.76 -11.44
N ILE A 8 2.72 -0.57 -11.49
CA ILE A 8 1.37 -0.36 -12.05
C ILE A 8 1.49 0.04 -13.52
N SER A 9 0.89 -0.76 -14.41
CA SER A 9 0.84 -0.48 -15.85
C SER A 9 -0.47 0.23 -16.23
N VAL A 10 -0.36 1.41 -16.82
CA VAL A 10 -1.48 2.29 -17.19
C VAL A 10 -1.51 2.42 -18.70
N ASN A 11 -2.48 1.76 -19.34
CA ASN A 11 -2.72 1.91 -20.77
C ASN A 11 -3.52 3.19 -21.04
N VAL A 12 -2.93 4.12 -21.78
CA VAL A 12 -3.54 5.39 -22.16
C VAL A 12 -3.86 5.37 -23.63
N HIS A 13 -5.16 5.32 -23.94
CA HIS A 13 -5.69 5.44 -25.29
C HIS A 13 -6.41 6.77 -25.46
N VAL A 14 -6.00 7.56 -26.46
CA VAL A 14 -6.56 8.88 -26.76
C VAL A 14 -7.03 8.91 -28.20
N THR A 15 -8.30 9.24 -28.41
CA THR A 15 -8.86 9.55 -29.73
C THR A 15 -9.12 11.05 -29.79
N ASN A 16 -8.23 11.81 -30.41
CA ASN A 16 -8.33 13.27 -30.49
C ASN A 16 -9.06 13.69 -31.76
N ASN A 17 -10.39 13.80 -31.70
CA ASN A 17 -11.20 14.32 -32.81
C ASN A 17 -11.26 15.86 -32.86
N SER A 18 -10.50 16.55 -32.01
CA SER A 18 -10.48 18.01 -31.95
C SER A 18 -9.45 18.62 -32.91
N THR A 19 -9.53 19.93 -33.10
CA THR A 19 -8.52 20.73 -33.83
C THR A 19 -7.32 21.13 -32.98
N LYS A 20 -7.30 20.78 -31.68
CA LYS A 20 -6.22 21.13 -30.75
C LYS A 20 -5.25 19.96 -30.60
N THR A 21 -4.02 20.27 -30.19
CA THR A 21 -2.96 19.27 -29.96
C THR A 21 -2.77 19.05 -28.46
N VAL A 22 -2.67 17.79 -28.03
CA VAL A 22 -2.18 17.45 -26.68
C VAL A 22 -0.68 17.64 -26.67
N LYS A 23 -0.17 18.45 -25.75
CA LYS A 23 1.26 18.77 -25.64
C LYS A 23 2.02 17.78 -24.77
N ARG A 24 1.38 17.30 -23.70
CA ARG A 24 2.00 16.46 -22.67
C ARG A 24 0.96 15.55 -22.05
N VAL A 25 1.43 14.39 -21.58
CA VAL A 25 0.65 13.44 -20.79
C VAL A 25 1.27 13.35 -19.41
N LYS A 26 0.49 13.62 -18.37
CA LYS A 26 0.89 13.47 -16.96
C LYS A 26 0.13 12.32 -16.34
N ILE A 27 0.84 11.35 -15.76
CA ILE A 27 0.29 10.24 -15.01
C ILE A 27 0.70 10.40 -13.56
N SER A 28 -0.24 10.25 -12.63
CA SER A 28 0.06 10.29 -11.20
C SER A 28 -0.74 9.25 -10.44
N VAL A 29 -0.10 8.57 -9.50
CA VAL A 29 -0.76 7.77 -8.48
C VAL A 29 -0.99 8.66 -7.27
N ARG A 30 -2.22 8.74 -6.77
CA ARG A 30 -2.61 9.58 -5.64
C ARG A 30 -3.19 8.74 -4.52
N GLN A 31 -2.71 8.98 -3.32
CA GLN A 31 -3.30 8.50 -2.09
C GLN A 31 -4.30 9.55 -1.58
N TYR A 32 -5.47 9.08 -1.18
CA TYR A 32 -6.50 9.85 -0.51
C TYR A 32 -6.65 9.25 0.88
N ALA A 33 -6.54 10.08 1.91
CA ALA A 33 -6.73 9.69 3.29
C ALA A 33 -7.86 10.54 3.89
N ASP A 34 -8.99 9.91 4.15
CA ASP A 34 -10.16 10.53 4.74
C ASP A 34 -10.18 10.22 6.24
N ILE A 35 -10.03 11.24 7.07
CA ILE A 35 -10.15 11.15 8.52
C ILE A 35 -11.63 11.32 8.88
N CYS A 36 -12.21 10.33 9.54
CA CYS A 36 -13.63 10.27 9.87
C CYS A 36 -13.92 10.35 11.38
N LEU A 37 -12.90 10.46 12.24
CA LEU A 37 -13.06 10.60 13.70
C LEU A 37 -12.62 11.99 14.19
N PHE A 38 -13.34 12.53 15.17
CA PHE A 38 -13.15 13.83 15.85
C PHE A 38 -13.21 15.08 14.96
N SER A 39 -12.41 15.15 13.90
CA SER A 39 -12.40 16.23 12.91
C SER A 39 -12.31 15.62 11.52
N THR A 40 -13.29 15.91 10.67
CA THR A 40 -13.30 15.40 9.31
C THR A 40 -12.33 16.19 8.44
N ALA A 41 -11.36 15.47 7.87
CA ALA A 41 -10.35 16.06 6.98
C ALA A 41 -10.03 15.08 5.85
N GLN A 42 -9.77 15.61 4.66
CA GLN A 42 -9.31 14.82 3.53
C GLN A 42 -7.92 15.27 3.11
N TYR A 43 -6.97 14.34 3.14
CA TYR A 43 -5.63 14.54 2.62
C TYR A 43 -5.50 13.88 1.25
N LYS A 44 -4.76 14.53 0.36
CA LYS A 44 -4.54 14.08 -1.00
C LYS A 44 -3.08 14.28 -1.39
N CYS A 45 -2.36 13.18 -1.51
CA CYS A 45 -0.93 13.20 -1.77
C CYS A 45 -0.57 12.37 -3.02
N PRO A 46 0.16 12.93 -3.99
CA PRO A 46 0.71 12.14 -5.08
C PRO A 46 1.88 11.28 -4.57
N VAL A 47 1.78 9.96 -4.76
CA VAL A 47 2.77 8.95 -4.31
C VAL A 47 3.63 8.41 -5.46
N ALA A 48 3.25 8.67 -6.71
CA ALA A 48 4.12 8.49 -7.88
C ALA A 48 3.66 9.43 -8.97
N GLN A 49 4.60 9.98 -9.74
CA GLN A 49 4.29 10.88 -10.85
C GLN A 49 5.23 10.59 -12.02
N LEU A 50 4.68 10.66 -13.22
CA LEU A 50 5.39 10.55 -14.47
C LEU A 50 4.83 11.62 -15.42
N GLU A 51 5.69 12.44 -15.97
CA GLU A 51 5.34 13.41 -17.00
C GLU A 51 6.07 13.05 -18.28
N ALA A 52 5.33 12.92 -19.37
CA ALA A 52 5.85 12.59 -20.68
C ALA A 52 5.47 13.67 -21.69
N ASP A 53 6.44 14.09 -22.51
CA ASP A 53 6.25 15.04 -23.61
C ASP A 53 5.65 14.37 -24.87
N ASP A 54 4.87 13.30 -24.67
CA ASP A 54 4.14 12.62 -25.73
C ASP A 54 3.03 13.55 -26.25
N GLN A 55 3.06 13.82 -27.56
CA GLN A 55 2.10 14.69 -28.22
C GLN A 55 1.04 13.88 -28.96
N VAL A 56 -0.18 14.41 -28.99
CA VAL A 56 -1.29 13.85 -29.78
C VAL A 56 -1.82 14.94 -30.69
N SER A 57 -1.53 14.80 -31.98
CA SER A 57 -1.94 15.75 -33.03
C SER A 57 -3.47 15.84 -33.14
N SER A 58 -3.95 16.93 -33.74
CA SER A 58 -5.36 17.06 -34.10
C SER A 58 -5.82 15.92 -35.00
N SER A 59 -7.07 15.47 -34.83
CA SER A 59 -7.68 14.40 -35.64
C SER A 59 -6.86 13.10 -35.69
N SER A 60 -6.20 12.72 -34.59
CA SER A 60 -5.35 11.53 -34.52
C SER A 60 -5.62 10.67 -33.27
N THR A 61 -5.15 9.42 -33.30
CA THR A 61 -5.20 8.49 -32.17
C THR A 61 -3.80 8.28 -31.58
N PHE A 62 -3.75 8.00 -30.28
CA PHE A 62 -2.52 7.70 -29.54
C PHE A 62 -2.78 6.56 -28.55
N CYS A 63 -1.84 5.62 -28.46
CA CYS A 63 -1.90 4.50 -27.54
C CYS A 63 -0.51 4.25 -26.95
N LYS A 64 -0.37 4.33 -25.62
CA LYS A 64 0.90 4.04 -24.94
C LYS A 64 0.64 3.52 -23.54
N VAL A 65 1.48 2.58 -23.10
CA VAL A 65 1.47 2.06 -21.74
C VAL A 65 2.54 2.77 -20.93
N TYR A 66 2.17 3.30 -19.77
CA TYR A 66 3.08 3.91 -18.81
C TYR A 66 3.16 3.05 -17.56
N THR A 67 4.32 3.00 -16.92
CA THR A 67 4.53 2.20 -15.71
C THR A 67 4.96 3.10 -14.56
N LEU A 68 4.29 2.97 -13.40
CA LEU A 68 4.61 3.72 -12.19
C LEU A 68 4.61 2.78 -10.98
N THR A 69 5.56 2.94 -10.06
CA THR A 69 5.63 2.16 -8.83
C THR A 69 5.46 3.09 -7.62
N PRO A 70 4.29 3.07 -6.94
CA PRO A 70 4.10 3.85 -5.71
C PRO A 70 4.92 3.23 -4.58
N THR A 71 5.88 3.97 -4.04
CA THR A 71 6.82 3.51 -2.99
C THR A 71 6.99 4.59 -1.94
N LEU A 72 7.18 4.23 -0.67
CA LEU A 72 7.41 5.22 0.38
C LEU A 72 8.76 5.93 0.22
N ASP A 73 9.80 5.23 -0.23
CA ASP A 73 11.17 5.77 -0.32
C ASP A 73 11.27 7.09 -1.10
N LYS A 74 10.48 7.24 -2.16
CA LYS A 74 10.43 8.45 -3.00
C LYS A 74 9.49 9.54 -2.49
N ASN A 75 8.90 9.34 -1.33
CA ASN A 75 7.84 10.21 -0.78
C ASN A 75 8.00 10.46 0.73
N ARG A 76 9.12 10.07 1.35
CA ARG A 76 9.34 10.21 2.81
C ARG A 76 9.31 11.65 3.29
N GLU A 77 9.66 12.59 2.42
CA GLU A 77 9.64 14.03 2.69
C GLU A 77 8.24 14.64 2.70
N LYS A 78 7.24 13.92 2.17
CA LYS A 78 5.86 14.43 2.04
C LYS A 78 5.09 14.23 3.33
N ARG A 79 4.45 15.31 3.78
CA ARG A 79 3.51 15.29 4.92
C ARG A 79 2.09 14.96 4.46
N GLY A 80 1.26 14.50 5.38
CA GLY A 80 -0.16 14.17 5.11
C GLY A 80 -0.35 12.87 4.31
N LEU A 81 0.65 11.99 4.30
CA LEU A 81 0.53 10.62 3.78
C LEU A 81 0.09 9.68 4.90
N ALA A 82 -0.85 8.80 4.58
CA ALA A 82 -1.18 7.66 5.42
C ALA A 82 -0.13 6.56 5.21
N LEU A 83 0.45 6.08 6.31
CA LEU A 83 1.44 5.01 6.37
C LEU A 83 0.89 3.87 7.23
N ASP A 84 1.43 2.67 7.08
CA ASP A 84 1.10 1.52 7.95
C ASP A 84 1.99 1.39 9.20
N GLY A 85 2.91 2.34 9.39
CA GLY A 85 3.86 2.38 10.48
C GLY A 85 4.41 3.79 10.73
N LYS A 86 5.40 3.90 11.62
CA LYS A 86 6.07 5.18 11.89
C LYS A 86 7.16 5.41 10.85
N LEU A 87 7.28 6.65 10.37
CA LEU A 87 8.26 7.01 9.34
C LEU A 87 9.72 6.64 9.67
N LYS A 88 10.06 6.53 10.96
CA LYS A 88 11.38 6.13 11.45
C LYS A 88 11.68 4.62 11.35
N HIS A 89 10.70 3.77 11.07
CA HIS A 89 10.93 2.34 10.95
C HIS A 89 11.23 1.95 9.50
N GLU A 90 12.16 1.02 9.33
CA GLU A 90 12.61 0.55 8.01
C GLU A 90 11.52 -0.25 7.28
N ASP A 91 10.68 -0.98 8.02
CA ASP A 91 9.60 -1.82 7.52
C ASP A 91 8.32 -1.06 7.13
N THR A 92 8.30 0.26 7.32
CA THR A 92 7.11 1.08 7.06
C THR A 92 6.89 1.30 5.56
N ASN A 93 5.64 1.16 5.13
CA ASN A 93 5.18 1.38 3.77
C ASN A 93 4.04 2.40 3.72
N LEU A 94 3.60 2.70 2.49
CA LEU A 94 2.35 3.44 2.28
C LEU A 94 1.18 2.62 2.85
N ALA A 95 0.20 3.27 3.48
CA ALA A 95 -0.95 2.55 4.03
C ALA A 95 -1.70 1.76 2.95
N SER A 96 -2.11 0.53 3.27
CA SER A 96 -2.94 -0.26 2.35
C SER A 96 -4.33 0.37 2.20
N SER A 97 -5.02 0.07 1.10
CA SER A 97 -6.39 0.54 0.87
C SER A 97 -7.35 -0.03 1.92
N THR A 98 -8.18 0.82 2.51
CA THR A 98 -9.20 0.40 3.47
C THR A 98 -10.33 -0.33 2.73
N ILE A 99 -10.59 -1.59 3.10
CA ILE A 99 -11.68 -2.38 2.54
C ILE A 99 -12.90 -2.25 3.45
N VAL A 100 -13.95 -1.60 2.96
CA VAL A 100 -15.22 -1.45 3.69
C VAL A 100 -16.18 -2.53 3.21
N LYS A 101 -16.49 -3.50 4.07
CA LYS A 101 -17.44 -4.58 3.76
C LYS A 101 -18.90 -4.11 3.86
N ASP A 102 -19.21 -3.26 4.86
CA ASP A 102 -20.55 -2.70 5.07
C ASP A 102 -20.50 -1.17 5.26
N VAL A 103 -21.35 -0.47 4.50
CA VAL A 103 -21.33 1.00 4.37
C VAL A 103 -21.87 1.71 5.63
N THR A 104 -22.55 1.00 6.52
CA THR A 104 -23.24 1.54 7.70
C THR A 104 -22.31 2.05 8.81
N ASN A 105 -21.02 1.69 8.81
CA ASN A 105 -20.08 2.05 9.90
C ASN A 105 -18.81 2.77 9.41
N LYS A 106 -18.88 3.59 8.36
CA LYS A 106 -17.71 4.33 7.85
C LYS A 106 -17.09 5.26 8.89
N GLU A 107 -17.90 5.82 9.79
CA GLU A 107 -17.46 6.74 10.84
C GLU A 107 -16.60 6.05 11.92
N VAL A 108 -16.69 4.73 12.06
CA VAL A 108 -15.94 3.96 13.08
C VAL A 108 -14.51 3.62 12.61
N LEU A 109 -14.20 3.77 11.32
CA LEU A 109 -12.97 3.23 10.72
C LEU A 109 -11.73 4.14 10.88
N GLY A 110 -11.85 5.28 11.56
CA GLY A 110 -10.73 6.19 11.79
C GLY A 110 -10.26 6.89 10.53
N ILE A 111 -9.31 6.29 9.81
CA ILE A 111 -8.73 6.83 8.58
C ILE A 111 -9.01 5.86 7.43
N LEU A 112 -9.72 6.33 6.41
CA LEU A 112 -9.99 5.56 5.19
C LEU A 112 -8.98 5.95 4.12
N VAL A 113 -8.21 4.97 3.68
CA VAL A 113 -7.19 5.16 2.65
C VAL A 113 -7.68 4.59 1.33
N SER A 114 -7.60 5.38 0.26
CA SER A 114 -7.90 4.92 -1.09
C SER A 114 -6.88 5.45 -2.09
N TYR A 115 -6.71 4.76 -3.21
CA TYR A 115 -5.76 5.13 -4.25
C TYR A 115 -6.45 5.31 -5.60
N ARG A 116 -5.96 6.27 -6.37
CA ARG A 116 -6.39 6.47 -7.76
C ARG A 116 -5.21 6.77 -8.64
N VAL A 117 -5.21 6.17 -9.83
CA VAL A 117 -4.37 6.60 -10.94
C VAL A 117 -5.09 7.75 -11.63
N LYS A 118 -4.43 8.90 -11.79
CA LYS A 118 -4.91 10.04 -12.55
C LYS A 118 -4.08 10.21 -13.81
N VAL A 119 -4.72 10.20 -14.97
CA VAL A 119 -4.13 10.57 -16.26
C VAL A 119 -4.64 11.96 -16.63
N LYS A 120 -3.73 12.87 -16.97
CA LYS A 120 -4.03 14.26 -17.31
C LYS A 120 -3.34 14.63 -18.63
N LEU A 121 -4.14 14.98 -19.63
CA LEU A 121 -3.71 15.47 -20.93
C LEU A 121 -3.67 17.01 -20.89
N VAL A 122 -2.52 17.58 -21.24
CA VAL A 122 -2.33 19.04 -21.31
C VAL A 122 -2.59 19.49 -22.74
N VAL A 123 -3.73 20.15 -22.99
CA VAL A 123 -4.14 20.54 -24.35
C VAL A 123 -3.67 21.96 -24.68
N SER A 124 -3.15 22.14 -25.89
CA SER A 124 -2.71 23.45 -26.38
C SER A 124 -3.85 24.47 -26.37
N ARG A 125 -3.75 25.51 -25.52
CA ARG A 125 -4.76 26.59 -25.44
C ARG A 125 -6.19 26.04 -25.28
N GLY A 126 -6.35 24.95 -24.53
CA GLY A 126 -7.60 24.17 -24.46
C GLY A 126 -7.98 23.67 -23.07
N GLY A 127 -7.29 24.11 -22.02
CA GLY A 127 -7.42 23.52 -20.68
C GLY A 127 -6.84 22.10 -20.62
N ASP A 128 -6.95 21.48 -19.46
CA ASP A 128 -6.45 20.12 -19.25
C ASP A 128 -7.62 19.14 -19.14
N VAL A 129 -7.49 17.97 -19.76
CA VAL A 129 -8.45 16.87 -19.65
C VAL A 129 -7.88 15.84 -18.69
N SER A 130 -8.66 15.33 -17.75
CA SER A 130 -8.17 14.28 -16.85
C SER A 130 -9.19 13.23 -16.49
N VAL A 131 -8.73 11.99 -16.34
CA VAL A 131 -9.51 10.85 -15.87
C VAL A 131 -8.83 10.24 -14.64
N GLU A 132 -9.62 9.69 -13.73
CA GLU A 132 -9.13 8.98 -12.55
C GLU A 132 -9.71 7.55 -12.53
N LEU A 133 -8.86 6.57 -12.24
CA LEU A 133 -9.24 5.17 -12.08
C LEU A 133 -8.86 4.70 -10.67
N PRO A 134 -9.83 4.21 -9.87
CA PRO A 134 -9.53 3.67 -8.54
C PRO A 134 -8.84 2.31 -8.64
N PHE A 135 -7.98 2.01 -7.67
CA PHE A 135 -7.43 0.68 -7.47
C PHE A 135 -7.19 0.41 -5.99
N ILE A 136 -6.96 -0.86 -5.66
CA ILE A 136 -6.68 -1.33 -4.30
C ILE A 136 -5.19 -1.66 -4.23
N LEU A 137 -4.51 -1.09 -3.25
CA LEU A 137 -3.11 -1.36 -2.88
C LEU A 137 -3.08 -2.15 -1.56
N MET A 138 -2.34 -3.26 -1.50
CA MET A 138 -2.24 -4.07 -0.27
C MET A 138 -0.89 -4.78 -0.15
N HIS A 139 -0.68 -5.48 0.97
CA HIS A 139 0.43 -6.41 1.11
C HIS A 139 0.20 -7.70 0.32
N PRO A 140 1.28 -8.35 -0.17
CA PRO A 140 1.19 -9.68 -0.76
C PRO A 140 0.57 -10.66 0.24
N LYS A 141 -0.08 -11.70 -0.29
CA LYS A 141 -0.60 -12.77 0.58
C LYS A 141 0.57 -13.42 1.33
N PRO A 142 0.42 -13.71 2.62
CA PRO A 142 1.40 -14.55 3.33
C PRO A 142 1.59 -15.87 2.59
N VAL A 143 2.83 -16.38 2.59
CA VAL A 143 3.13 -17.71 2.07
C VAL A 143 2.40 -18.73 2.95
N GLU A 144 1.63 -19.65 2.35
CA GLU A 144 0.97 -20.70 3.11
C GLU A 144 2.03 -21.58 3.80
N PRO A 145 1.87 -21.88 5.10
CA PRO A 145 2.79 -22.79 5.77
C PRO A 145 2.75 -24.16 5.10
N PRO A 146 3.89 -24.87 4.98
CA PRO A 146 3.91 -26.20 4.41
C PRO A 146 2.96 -27.12 5.19
N VAL A 147 2.20 -27.94 4.45
CA VAL A 147 1.27 -28.94 5.00
C VAL A 147 2.07 -30.09 5.61
N SER A 148 2.65 -29.89 6.79
CA SER A 148 3.34 -30.93 7.53
C SER A 148 2.80 -31.00 8.95
N ARG A 149 1.60 -31.58 9.08
CA ARG A 149 1.21 -32.28 10.32
C ARG A 149 0.17 -33.37 9.99
N PRO A 150 0.51 -34.66 10.05
CA PRO A 150 -0.52 -35.67 10.25
C PRO A 150 -1.18 -35.39 11.60
N GLN A 151 -2.51 -35.36 11.60
CA GLN A 151 -3.32 -35.25 12.81
C GLN A 151 -2.93 -36.39 13.76
N SER A 152 -2.31 -36.05 14.89
CA SER A 152 -2.10 -36.97 15.99
C SER A 152 -3.46 -37.45 16.50
N ALA A 153 -3.83 -38.67 16.11
CA ALA A 153 -4.99 -39.37 16.67
C ALA A 153 -4.79 -39.50 18.18
N VAL A 154 -5.77 -39.04 18.96
CA VAL A 154 -5.78 -39.12 20.42
C VAL A 154 -6.14 -40.57 20.82
N PRO A 155 -5.30 -41.32 21.55
CA PRO A 155 -5.76 -42.52 22.24
C PRO A 155 -6.39 -42.12 23.56
N GLU A 156 -7.64 -42.51 23.79
CA GLU A 156 -8.31 -42.44 25.09
C GLU A 156 -7.60 -43.35 26.10
N MET A 157 -7.03 -42.78 27.17
CA MET A 157 -6.87 -43.44 28.47
C MET A 157 -6.32 -42.44 29.51
N ASP A 158 -7.14 -42.10 30.51
CA ASP A 158 -6.70 -41.39 31.73
C ASP A 158 -5.74 -42.28 32.55
N PRO A 159 -4.64 -41.73 33.12
CA PRO A 159 -4.47 -41.73 34.59
C PRO A 159 -3.61 -40.54 35.12
N PRO A 160 -3.25 -40.52 36.43
CA PRO A 160 -3.58 -39.47 37.38
C PRO A 160 -2.79 -38.15 37.20
N ILE A 161 -3.42 -37.06 37.66
CA ILE A 161 -2.88 -35.70 37.66
C ILE A 161 -1.62 -35.62 38.52
N ASP A 162 -0.45 -35.47 37.88
CA ASP A 162 0.79 -35.06 38.55
C ASP A 162 1.00 -33.54 38.35
N THR A 163 1.23 -32.84 39.45
CA THR A 163 1.30 -31.36 39.54
C THR A 163 2.60 -30.76 38.97
N ASN A 164 3.14 -31.31 37.88
CA ASN A 164 4.28 -30.77 37.14
C ASN A 164 3.92 -30.58 35.66
N LEU A 165 3.16 -29.53 35.37
CA LEU A 165 2.68 -29.18 34.01
C LEU A 165 3.77 -28.59 33.08
N ILE A 166 5.05 -28.85 33.33
CA ILE A 166 6.13 -28.47 32.41
C ILE A 166 7.11 -29.64 32.31
N GLU A 167 6.67 -30.74 31.72
CA GLU A 167 7.58 -31.65 31.02
C GLU A 167 7.68 -31.18 29.57
N PHE A 168 8.86 -30.71 29.18
CA PHE A 168 9.17 -30.50 27.78
C PHE A 168 9.31 -31.88 27.14
N ASP A 169 8.27 -32.32 26.45
CA ASP A 169 8.35 -33.44 25.50
C ASP A 169 9.49 -33.15 24.52
N THR A 170 10.64 -33.81 24.75
CA THR A 170 11.85 -33.72 23.91
C THR A 170 11.73 -34.55 22.63
N ASN A 171 10.50 -34.90 22.25
CA ASN A 171 10.16 -35.61 21.02
C ASN A 171 9.42 -34.70 20.01
N ILE A 172 9.67 -33.40 20.09
CA ILE A 172 9.43 -32.49 18.97
C ILE A 172 10.65 -32.66 18.06
N SER A 173 10.41 -33.10 16.83
CA SER A 173 11.36 -33.11 15.71
C SER A 173 12.44 -32.03 15.85
N GLN A 174 13.71 -32.44 15.85
CA GLN A 174 14.92 -31.61 15.97
C GLN A 174 15.14 -30.61 14.81
N ASP A 175 14.09 -30.12 14.15
CA ASP A 175 14.22 -29.31 12.94
C ASP A 175 13.69 -27.87 13.05
N ASP A 176 13.09 -27.48 14.18
CA ASP A 176 12.61 -26.10 14.41
C ASP A 176 13.34 -25.45 15.60
N ASP A 177 14.59 -25.05 15.39
CA ASP A 177 15.34 -24.22 16.36
C ASP A 177 14.69 -22.83 16.47
N PHE A 178 14.11 -22.52 17.62
CA PHE A 178 13.56 -21.20 17.88
C PHE A 178 14.68 -20.15 17.93
N VAL A 179 14.63 -19.20 17.00
CA VAL A 179 15.49 -18.01 17.02
C VAL A 179 14.77 -16.89 17.74
N PHE A 180 15.35 -16.40 18.83
CA PHE A 180 14.84 -15.23 19.55
C PHE A 180 15.38 -13.96 18.90
N GLU A 181 14.48 -13.06 18.54
CA GLU A 181 14.79 -11.71 18.04
C GLU A 181 14.07 -10.67 18.90
N ASP A 182 14.59 -9.44 18.91
CA ASP A 182 13.94 -8.34 19.63
C ASP A 182 12.65 -7.92 18.91
N PHE A 183 11.62 -7.57 19.67
CA PHE A 183 10.37 -7.03 19.14
C PHE A 183 10.54 -5.57 18.65
N ALA A 184 11.60 -4.89 19.10
CA ALA A 184 11.90 -3.53 18.67
C ALA A 184 12.21 -3.47 17.17
N ARG A 185 11.37 -2.74 16.42
CA ARG A 185 11.55 -2.54 14.98
C ARG A 185 12.84 -1.78 14.67
N LEU A 186 13.53 -2.23 13.63
CA LEU A 186 14.72 -1.58 13.09
C LEU A 186 14.41 -0.14 12.67
N ARG A 187 15.26 0.79 13.12
CA ARG A 187 15.21 2.19 12.74
C ARG A 187 15.88 2.39 11.39
N LEU A 188 15.28 3.25 10.57
CA LEU A 188 15.84 3.67 9.31
C LEU A 188 17.17 4.43 9.53
N LYS A 189 18.22 4.03 8.82
CA LYS A 189 19.52 4.71 8.86
C LYS A 189 19.38 6.15 8.33
N GLY A 190 19.83 7.13 9.12
CA GLY A 190 19.83 8.55 8.75
C GLY A 190 18.51 9.29 8.99
N ALA A 191 17.51 8.68 9.64
CA ALA A 191 16.38 9.42 10.18
C ALA A 191 16.89 10.34 11.31
N VAL A 192 16.84 11.66 11.08
CA VAL A 192 17.04 12.64 12.15
C VAL A 192 15.89 12.41 13.14
N ASP A 193 16.21 12.21 14.42
CA ASP A 193 15.19 12.20 15.47
C ASP A 193 14.48 13.56 15.37
N ASP A 194 13.22 13.54 14.90
CA ASP A 194 12.28 14.58 15.26
C ASP A 194 12.15 14.45 16.77
N LYS A 195 12.98 15.24 17.43
CA LYS A 195 13.21 15.30 18.86
C LYS A 195 11.96 14.91 19.65
N ASP A 196 12.12 13.86 20.45
CA ASP A 196 11.50 13.79 21.77
C ASP A 196 12.03 15.01 22.58
N GLU A 197 11.56 16.22 22.28
CA GLU A 197 11.76 17.41 23.12
C GLU A 197 10.43 17.81 23.75
N ASP A 198 10.36 17.43 25.03
CA ASP A 198 9.74 18.10 26.17
C ASP A 198 8.23 17.94 26.47
N CYS A 199 8.05 17.21 27.59
CA CYS A 199 7.02 17.27 28.65
C CYS A 199 5.63 16.70 28.40
#